data_AF-A0A7Y8TI98-F1
#
_entry.id   AF-A0A7Y8TI98-F1
#
_cell.length_a   1.000
_cell.length_b   1.000
_cell.length_c   1.000
_cell.angle_alpha   90.00
_cell.angle_beta   90.00
_cell.angle_gamma   90.00
#
_symmetry.space_group_name_H-M   'P 1'
#
loop_
_entity.id
_entity.type
_entity.pdbx_description
1 polymer ?
#
loop_
_entity_poly.entity_id
_entity_poly.type
_entity_poly.pdbx_seq_one_letter_code
_entity_poly.pdbx_strand_id
1 'polypeptide(L)'
;MAQTQKSQFISYERVKLTEIEKQSLISTIQEYNAKYDECQKMVTKKLTGYNYHTDADAGIYHEVRASFSYAVALLDLGDEHYTKRAFDIIEKVISLQDTNRMSPTNGIWPYFLEEPLATKKSPPDFNWADFNGVSLLDVLMDHEEKIPKALKPKIERSLILAARSIQKRNMGPGYTNIAIMGTYVTYLTAYLLNIDDLKEYAQKRLITFYNYTLEKGGFSEYNSPTYTLLALDELERMKNHIINPASKPMIDSLYTIGWSIIAHHYHKPSGQWAGPHSRSYSSIVKPAFYGILNQASNGKIDLGVESKPLDPKVKHSIPSFLLPYFLTPQYPRTETDLFENVEPVIKGTTYLAKDYTLASANRSSLWNQRRPFIAYWGTLQNPKSLQVRFLHDFYDFSSASFYSQQKENSLLAGINFILNGGDKHISIDRIKDGKFKAKDLRLRFEFGNYLDFQNFSIPNNNFDPIKIIIDNLQFNFQLYYAFFEKLKGHWEKGSDDNCSWIDYVVYSGKESEFDLNIIQSAAFGFTFSMGTSKDKLPNVKPEVTVKENLMNVNWNGIDLMLSIKPSFLSKNL
;
A
#
# COMPACT_ATOMS: atom_id res chain seq x y z
N MET A 1 -2.71 8.26 -39.92
CA MET A 1 -3.81 8.43 -38.95
C MET A 1 -3.90 7.14 -38.17
N ALA A 2 -3.73 7.15 -36.85
CA ALA A 2 -3.89 5.93 -36.04
C ALA A 2 -5.36 5.50 -36.10
N GLN A 3 -5.62 4.24 -36.44
CA GLN A 3 -6.97 3.71 -36.56
C GLN A 3 -7.47 3.33 -35.16
N THR A 4 -8.37 4.13 -34.59
CA THR A 4 -9.02 3.78 -33.31
C THR A 4 -9.85 2.52 -33.54
N GLN A 5 -9.53 1.43 -32.83
CA GLN A 5 -10.35 0.23 -32.84
C GLN A 5 -11.48 0.43 -31.84
N LYS A 6 -12.72 0.45 -32.33
CA LYS A 6 -13.89 0.79 -31.53
C LYS A 6 -15.05 -0.16 -31.83
N SER A 7 -15.56 -0.79 -30.77
CA SER A 7 -16.86 -1.48 -30.77
C SER A 7 -17.88 -0.67 -29.95
N GLN A 8 -19.08 -1.20 -29.73
CA GLN A 8 -20.04 -0.60 -28.79
C GLN A 8 -19.57 -0.68 -27.31
N PHE A 9 -18.63 -1.58 -26.99
CA PHE A 9 -18.30 -1.91 -25.59
C PHE A 9 -16.87 -1.57 -25.18
N ILE A 10 -15.93 -1.65 -26.12
CA ILE A 10 -14.51 -1.35 -25.90
C ILE A 10 -13.96 -0.44 -27.00
N SER A 11 -12.98 0.38 -26.65
CA SER A 11 -12.27 1.29 -27.55
C SER A 11 -10.80 1.33 -27.17
N TYR A 12 -9.89 1.32 -28.12
CA TYR A 12 -8.47 1.53 -27.82
C TYR A 12 -7.77 2.22 -28.98
N GLU A 13 -6.73 2.96 -28.65
CA GLU A 13 -5.86 3.59 -29.61
C GLU A 13 -4.40 3.37 -29.21
N ARG A 14 -3.55 3.21 -30.21
CA ARG A 14 -2.11 3.11 -29.98
C ARG A 14 -1.62 4.36 -29.25
N VAL A 15 -0.83 4.12 -28.20
CA VAL A 15 -0.19 5.16 -27.41
C VAL A 15 0.64 6.09 -28.28
N LYS A 16 0.46 7.40 -28.09
CA LYS A 16 1.23 8.46 -28.74
C LYS A 16 2.11 9.13 -27.71
N LEU A 17 3.42 8.95 -27.86
CA LEU A 17 4.42 9.55 -27.00
C LEU A 17 4.74 10.96 -27.49
N THR A 18 4.73 11.92 -26.57
CA THR A 18 5.41 13.21 -26.74
C THR A 18 6.93 13.00 -26.75
N GLU A 19 7.69 13.98 -27.22
CA GLU A 19 9.17 13.89 -27.20
C GLU A 19 9.71 13.69 -25.77
N ILE A 20 9.11 14.32 -24.77
CA ILE A 20 9.49 14.16 -23.36
C ILE A 20 9.23 12.72 -22.88
N GLU A 21 8.03 12.19 -23.16
CA GLU A 21 7.69 10.80 -22.84
C GLU A 21 8.60 9.80 -23.56
N LYS A 22 9.01 10.11 -24.80
CA LYS A 22 9.95 9.30 -25.58
C LYS A 22 11.34 9.28 -24.95
N GLN A 23 11.89 10.43 -24.54
CA GLN A 23 13.20 10.49 -23.87
C GLN A 23 13.20 9.75 -22.53
N SER A 24 12.12 9.92 -21.76
CA SER A 24 11.85 9.14 -20.55
C SER A 24 11.90 7.63 -20.81
N LEU A 25 11.17 7.18 -21.84
CA LEU A 25 11.07 5.77 -22.18
C LEU A 25 12.42 5.21 -22.62
N ILE A 26 13.22 6.00 -23.36
CA ILE A 26 14.60 5.66 -23.72
C ILE A 26 15.45 5.42 -22.46
N SER A 27 15.38 6.31 -21.46
CA SER A 27 16.11 6.12 -20.19
C SER A 27 15.68 4.83 -19.48
N THR A 28 14.37 4.54 -19.45
CA THR A 28 13.84 3.30 -18.86
C THR A 28 14.33 2.06 -19.62
N ILE A 29 14.34 2.11 -20.95
CA ILE A 29 14.85 1.05 -21.81
C ILE A 29 16.35 0.83 -21.57
N GLN A 30 17.13 1.88 -21.36
CA GLN A 30 18.56 1.75 -21.02
C GLN A 30 18.78 1.02 -19.69
N GLU A 31 17.96 1.29 -18.67
CA GLU A 31 18.01 0.54 -17.40
C GLU A 31 17.72 -0.96 -17.60
N TYR A 32 16.78 -1.31 -18.49
CA TYR A 32 16.49 -2.70 -18.83
C TYR A 32 17.58 -3.33 -19.71
N ASN A 33 18.13 -2.59 -20.68
CA ASN A 33 19.23 -3.05 -21.55
C ASN A 33 20.42 -3.52 -20.71
N ALA A 34 20.74 -2.79 -19.64
CA ALA A 34 21.84 -3.15 -18.73
C ALA A 34 21.63 -4.48 -17.99
N LYS A 35 20.40 -4.99 -17.94
CA LYS A 35 20.02 -6.23 -17.23
C LYS A 35 19.55 -7.33 -18.19
N TYR A 36 19.50 -7.05 -19.49
CA TYR A 36 18.97 -7.98 -20.49
C TYR A 36 19.99 -9.08 -20.79
N ASP A 37 19.58 -10.32 -20.58
CA ASP A 37 20.33 -11.51 -21.00
C ASP A 37 19.85 -11.91 -22.41
N GLU A 38 20.72 -11.79 -23.42
CA GLU A 38 20.40 -12.14 -24.81
C GLU A 38 20.17 -13.65 -25.00
N CYS A 39 20.85 -14.50 -24.23
CA CYS A 39 20.71 -15.95 -24.30
C CYS A 39 19.36 -16.39 -23.76
N GLN A 40 18.94 -15.84 -22.61
CA GLN A 40 17.64 -16.17 -22.01
C GLN A 40 16.50 -15.32 -22.55
N LYS A 41 16.77 -14.24 -23.28
CA LYS A 41 15.78 -13.28 -23.78
C LYS A 41 14.91 -12.69 -22.67
N MET A 42 15.50 -12.39 -21.52
CA MET A 42 14.80 -11.88 -20.34
C MET A 42 15.66 -10.87 -19.59
N VAL A 43 15.03 -10.02 -18.78
CA VAL A 43 15.75 -9.10 -17.90
C VAL A 43 16.01 -9.76 -16.55
N THR A 44 17.19 -9.49 -16.00
CA THR A 44 17.63 -10.04 -14.73
C THR A 44 17.36 -9.09 -13.55
N LYS A 45 17.27 -9.68 -12.35
CA LYS A 45 17.17 -8.98 -11.08
C LYS A 45 18.09 -9.64 -10.07
N LYS A 46 18.86 -8.80 -9.37
CA LYS A 46 19.63 -9.24 -8.20
C LYS A 46 18.70 -9.32 -6.99
N LEU A 47 18.65 -10.48 -6.36
CA LEU A 47 17.93 -10.71 -5.11
C LEU A 47 18.92 -10.63 -3.94
N THR A 48 18.48 -9.96 -2.88
CA THR A 48 19.22 -9.85 -1.62
C THR A 48 18.23 -9.99 -0.46
N GLY A 49 18.34 -11.08 0.28
CA GLY A 49 17.50 -11.35 1.44
C GLY A 49 16.16 -12.00 1.09
N TYR A 50 15.41 -12.26 2.15
CA TYR A 50 14.17 -13.04 2.09
C TYR A 50 13.02 -12.32 1.38
N ASN A 51 12.27 -13.06 0.55
CA ASN A 51 11.01 -12.64 -0.04
C ASN A 51 10.03 -13.83 -0.06
N TYR A 52 8.76 -13.57 0.30
CA TYR A 52 7.72 -14.58 0.52
C TYR A 52 7.40 -15.49 -0.67
N HIS A 53 7.69 -15.05 -1.89
CA HIS A 53 7.29 -15.75 -3.11
C HIS A 53 8.47 -16.30 -3.92
N THR A 54 9.66 -16.38 -3.34
CA THR A 54 10.86 -16.95 -3.97
C THR A 54 11.46 -18.03 -3.08
N ASP A 55 12.02 -19.05 -3.72
CA ASP A 55 12.82 -20.08 -3.04
C ASP A 55 14.26 -19.58 -2.80
N ALA A 56 14.64 -18.47 -3.43
CA ALA A 56 15.98 -17.90 -3.43
C ALA A 56 16.17 -16.84 -2.34
N ASP A 57 17.26 -16.98 -1.58
CA ASP A 57 17.69 -15.97 -0.61
C ASP A 57 18.61 -14.89 -1.23
N ALA A 58 19.33 -15.24 -2.29
CA ALA A 58 20.20 -14.33 -3.03
C ALA A 58 20.57 -14.88 -4.40
N GLY A 59 20.92 -14.00 -5.35
CA GLY A 59 21.44 -14.38 -6.66
C GLY A 59 20.97 -13.45 -7.77
N ILE A 60 21.20 -13.85 -9.02
CA ILE A 60 20.72 -13.16 -10.22
C ILE A 60 19.68 -14.06 -10.88
N TYR A 61 18.48 -13.55 -11.08
CA TYR A 61 17.32 -14.30 -11.55
C TYR A 61 16.63 -13.57 -12.71
N HIS A 62 16.04 -14.30 -13.65
CA HIS A 62 15.33 -13.70 -14.78
C HIS A 62 13.87 -13.43 -14.43
N GLU A 63 13.49 -12.16 -14.31
CA GLU A 63 12.18 -11.73 -13.81
C GLU A 63 11.13 -11.70 -14.94
N VAL A 64 10.07 -12.50 -14.78
CA VAL A 64 8.98 -12.64 -15.76
C VAL A 64 8.27 -11.31 -16.01
N ARG A 65 7.79 -10.67 -14.95
CA ARG A 65 6.98 -9.44 -15.06
C ARG A 65 7.79 -8.29 -15.66
N ALA A 66 9.01 -8.08 -15.18
CA ALA A 66 9.89 -7.03 -15.69
C ALA A 66 10.27 -7.27 -17.15
N SER A 67 10.38 -8.53 -17.59
CA SER A 67 10.63 -8.87 -19.00
C SER A 67 9.44 -8.47 -19.88
N PHE A 68 8.20 -8.69 -19.44
CA PHE A 68 7.03 -8.19 -20.15
C PHE A 68 7.00 -6.65 -20.20
N SER A 69 7.25 -5.97 -19.07
CA SER A 69 7.31 -4.51 -19.03
C SER A 69 8.39 -3.96 -19.99
N TYR A 70 9.55 -4.62 -20.07
CA TYR A 70 10.60 -4.26 -21.01
C TYR A 70 10.15 -4.44 -22.47
N ALA A 71 9.53 -5.57 -22.81
CA ALA A 71 9.04 -5.79 -24.17
C ALA A 71 7.98 -4.76 -24.59
N VAL A 72 7.06 -4.40 -23.70
CA VAL A 72 6.06 -3.33 -23.93
C VAL A 72 6.77 -2.00 -24.18
N ALA A 73 7.73 -1.62 -23.33
CA ALA A 73 8.50 -0.39 -23.50
C ALA A 73 9.23 -0.32 -24.86
N LEU A 74 9.85 -1.43 -25.29
CA LEU A 74 10.50 -1.52 -26.61
C LEU A 74 9.51 -1.29 -27.77
N LEU A 75 8.31 -1.88 -27.69
CA LEU A 75 7.29 -1.71 -28.73
C LEU A 75 6.71 -0.28 -28.73
N ASP A 76 6.47 0.29 -27.56
CA ASP A 76 5.92 1.64 -27.40
C ASP A 76 6.88 2.71 -27.94
N LEU A 77 8.20 2.53 -27.77
CA LEU A 77 9.21 3.41 -28.37
C LEU A 77 9.10 3.44 -29.91
N GLY A 78 8.70 2.32 -30.51
CA GLY A 78 8.45 2.19 -31.94
C GLY A 78 9.70 2.15 -32.82
N ASP A 79 10.88 1.93 -32.24
CA ASP A 79 12.14 1.76 -32.97
C ASP A 79 12.24 0.33 -33.55
N GLU A 80 12.36 0.23 -34.87
CA GLU A 80 12.36 -1.04 -35.60
C GLU A 80 13.52 -1.99 -35.20
N HIS A 81 14.63 -1.45 -34.69
CA HIS A 81 15.75 -2.27 -34.20
C HIS A 81 15.37 -3.11 -32.98
N TYR A 82 14.41 -2.64 -32.18
CA TYR A 82 13.95 -3.33 -30.98
C TYR A 82 12.72 -4.21 -31.20
N THR A 83 11.99 -4.04 -32.31
CA THR A 83 10.76 -4.81 -32.61
C THR A 83 10.98 -6.32 -32.48
N LYS A 84 12.05 -6.85 -33.10
CA LYS A 84 12.38 -8.28 -33.03
C LYS A 84 12.67 -8.71 -31.60
N ARG A 85 13.48 -7.94 -30.87
CA ARG A 85 13.83 -8.22 -29.46
C ARG A 85 12.59 -8.27 -28.58
N ALA A 86 11.67 -7.33 -28.74
CA ALA A 86 10.44 -7.29 -27.96
C ALA A 86 9.60 -8.56 -28.17
N PHE A 87 9.39 -8.99 -29.42
CA PHE A 87 8.64 -10.21 -29.70
C PHE A 87 9.38 -11.49 -29.28
N ASP A 88 10.71 -11.50 -29.37
CA ASP A 88 11.57 -12.58 -28.85
C ASP A 88 11.39 -12.75 -27.32
N ILE A 89 11.30 -11.63 -26.58
CA ILE A 89 11.01 -11.63 -25.14
C ILE A 89 9.60 -12.13 -24.88
N ILE A 90 8.58 -11.59 -25.56
CA ILE A 90 7.17 -11.98 -25.38
C ILE A 90 6.99 -13.49 -25.60
N GLU A 91 7.56 -14.03 -26.68
CA GLU A 91 7.49 -15.47 -26.97
C GLU A 91 8.17 -16.30 -25.86
N LYS A 92 9.34 -15.88 -25.41
CA LYS A 92 10.04 -16.54 -24.29
C LYS A 92 9.20 -16.52 -23.02
N VAL A 93 8.67 -15.37 -22.62
CA VAL A 93 7.95 -15.26 -21.36
C VAL A 93 6.60 -16.00 -21.40
N ILE A 94 5.89 -15.98 -22.54
CA ILE A 94 4.66 -16.79 -22.73
C ILE A 94 4.98 -18.28 -22.56
N SER A 95 6.15 -18.75 -23.01
CA SER A 95 6.55 -20.17 -22.88
C SER A 95 6.68 -20.64 -21.43
N LEU A 96 6.81 -19.72 -20.46
CA LEU A 96 6.89 -20.02 -19.02
C LEU A 96 5.51 -20.09 -18.34
N GLN A 97 4.43 -19.76 -19.03
CA GLN A 97 3.08 -19.88 -18.47
C GLN A 97 2.73 -21.36 -18.29
N ASP A 98 2.17 -21.71 -17.14
CA ASP A 98 1.61 -23.04 -16.96
C ASP A 98 0.36 -23.22 -17.84
N THR A 99 0.42 -24.18 -18.76
CA THR A 99 -0.69 -24.48 -19.69
C THR A 99 -1.33 -25.84 -19.42
N ASN A 100 -0.89 -26.54 -18.37
CA ASN A 100 -1.44 -27.84 -18.01
C ASN A 100 -2.81 -27.66 -17.36
N ARG A 101 -3.88 -28.08 -18.06
CA ARG A 101 -5.27 -27.95 -17.59
C ARG A 101 -5.54 -28.60 -16.23
N MET A 102 -4.79 -29.64 -15.88
CA MET A 102 -4.94 -30.35 -14.60
C MET A 102 -4.13 -29.70 -13.47
N SER A 103 -3.23 -28.77 -13.80
CA SER A 103 -2.38 -28.11 -12.81
C SER A 103 -3.19 -27.10 -11.97
N PRO A 104 -2.95 -27.02 -10.65
CA PRO A 104 -3.56 -25.99 -9.81
C PRO A 104 -3.20 -24.58 -10.29
N THR A 105 -1.99 -24.40 -10.83
CA THR A 105 -1.40 -23.13 -11.30
C THR A 105 -1.68 -22.82 -12.77
N ASN A 106 -2.53 -23.60 -13.46
CA ASN A 106 -2.88 -23.37 -14.85
C ASN A 106 -3.24 -21.89 -15.13
N GLY A 107 -2.54 -21.29 -16.08
CA GLY A 107 -2.71 -19.93 -16.55
C GLY A 107 -1.89 -18.86 -15.84
N ILE A 108 -1.03 -19.21 -14.88
CA ILE A 108 -0.11 -18.26 -14.23
C ILE A 108 1.35 -18.51 -14.65
N TRP A 109 2.23 -17.61 -14.22
CA TRP A 109 3.68 -17.69 -14.45
C TRP A 109 4.43 -17.79 -13.11
N PRO A 110 5.66 -18.34 -13.11
CA PRO A 110 6.57 -18.15 -11.98
C PRO A 110 7.02 -16.68 -11.86
N TYR A 111 7.62 -16.31 -10.72
CA TYR A 111 8.33 -15.03 -10.59
C TYR A 111 9.56 -14.98 -11.48
N PHE A 112 10.33 -16.08 -11.46
CA PHE A 112 11.62 -16.20 -12.09
C PHE A 112 11.69 -17.44 -12.99
N LEU A 113 12.47 -17.35 -14.07
CA LEU A 113 12.75 -18.49 -14.96
C LEU A 113 13.33 -19.68 -14.18
N GLU A 114 14.20 -19.41 -13.22
CA GLU A 114 14.94 -20.40 -12.42
C GLU A 114 14.06 -21.11 -11.39
N GLU A 115 12.83 -20.65 -11.16
CA GLU A 115 11.89 -21.24 -10.21
C GLU A 115 10.61 -21.71 -10.91
N PRO A 116 10.67 -22.76 -11.76
CA PRO A 116 9.48 -23.27 -12.42
C PRO A 116 8.39 -23.66 -11.41
N LEU A 117 7.13 -23.32 -11.73
CA LEU A 117 5.97 -23.57 -10.87
C LEU A 117 5.85 -25.03 -10.42
N ALA A 118 6.22 -25.97 -11.30
CA ALA A 118 6.13 -27.40 -11.02
C ALA A 118 7.07 -27.90 -9.91
N THR A 119 8.17 -27.19 -9.65
CA THR A 119 9.22 -27.60 -8.70
C THR A 119 9.40 -26.62 -7.54
N LYS A 120 8.65 -25.52 -7.56
CA LYS A 120 8.73 -24.45 -6.57
C LYS A 120 8.28 -24.92 -5.19
N LYS A 121 8.99 -24.51 -4.14
CA LYS A 121 8.68 -24.85 -2.74
C LYS A 121 7.80 -23.80 -2.07
N SER A 122 8.08 -22.52 -2.33
CA SER A 122 7.28 -21.39 -1.85
C SER A 122 5.94 -21.31 -2.59
N PRO A 123 4.89 -20.74 -1.95
CA PRO A 123 3.57 -20.67 -2.56
C PRO A 123 3.59 -19.90 -3.90
N PRO A 124 2.99 -20.46 -4.96
CA PRO A 124 2.76 -19.73 -6.21
C PRO A 124 1.93 -18.47 -5.99
N ASP A 125 2.26 -17.40 -6.69
CA ASP A 125 1.48 -16.17 -6.66
C ASP A 125 0.54 -16.10 -7.87
N PHE A 126 -0.73 -16.32 -7.60
CA PHE A 126 -1.76 -16.28 -8.61
C PHE A 126 -2.03 -14.88 -9.15
N ASN A 127 -1.53 -13.81 -8.51
CA ASN A 127 -1.65 -12.44 -9.01
C ASN A 127 -0.88 -12.25 -10.33
N TRP A 128 -0.01 -13.19 -10.70
CA TRP A 128 0.77 -13.11 -11.95
C TRP A 128 -0.11 -13.20 -13.19
N ALA A 129 -1.28 -13.82 -13.10
CA ALA A 129 -2.28 -13.78 -14.17
C ALA A 129 -2.78 -12.35 -14.41
N ASP A 130 -3.04 -11.59 -13.34
CA ASP A 130 -3.48 -10.21 -13.40
C ASP A 130 -2.36 -9.30 -13.94
N PHE A 131 -1.17 -9.33 -13.34
CA PHE A 131 -0.06 -8.45 -13.72
C PHE A 131 0.42 -8.68 -15.16
N ASN A 132 0.67 -9.93 -15.55
CA ASN A 132 1.18 -10.24 -16.89
C ASN A 132 0.07 -10.15 -17.94
N GLY A 133 -1.20 -10.39 -17.55
CA GLY A 133 -2.36 -10.20 -18.40
C GLY A 133 -2.49 -8.75 -18.88
N VAL A 134 -2.26 -7.77 -17.99
CA VAL A 134 -2.25 -6.34 -18.37
C VAL A 134 -1.19 -6.06 -19.44
N SER A 135 0.04 -6.54 -19.27
CA SER A 135 1.09 -6.33 -20.27
C SER A 135 0.79 -7.01 -21.61
N LEU A 136 0.21 -8.21 -21.60
CA LEU A 136 -0.20 -8.87 -22.85
C LEU A 136 -1.35 -8.15 -23.56
N LEU A 137 -2.27 -7.53 -22.81
CA LEU A 137 -3.30 -6.67 -23.38
C LEU A 137 -2.69 -5.42 -24.03
N ASP A 138 -1.71 -4.79 -23.39
CA ASP A 138 -0.97 -3.65 -23.98
C ASP A 138 -0.29 -4.05 -25.29
N VAL A 139 0.32 -5.24 -25.37
CA VAL A 139 0.89 -5.76 -26.62
C VAL A 139 -0.19 -5.97 -27.68
N LEU A 140 -1.28 -6.66 -27.34
CA LEU A 140 -2.32 -7.02 -28.30
C LEU A 140 -3.04 -5.78 -28.84
N MET A 141 -3.39 -4.82 -27.98
CA MET A 141 -4.19 -3.66 -28.35
C MET A 141 -3.37 -2.60 -29.10
N ASP A 142 -2.14 -2.30 -28.65
CA ASP A 142 -1.38 -1.18 -29.22
C ASP A 142 -0.52 -1.57 -30.42
N HIS A 143 -0.20 -2.86 -30.55
CA HIS A 143 0.82 -3.34 -31.50
C HIS A 143 0.34 -4.48 -32.40
N GLU A 144 -0.96 -4.76 -32.44
CA GLU A 144 -1.58 -5.89 -33.17
C GLU A 144 -1.01 -6.08 -34.58
N GLU A 145 -0.94 -5.00 -35.35
CA GLU A 145 -0.52 -4.98 -36.75
C GLU A 145 0.94 -5.43 -36.95
N LYS A 146 1.79 -5.25 -35.93
CA LYS A 146 3.20 -5.63 -35.95
C LYS A 146 3.45 -7.05 -35.42
N ILE A 147 2.47 -7.66 -34.75
CA ILE A 147 2.64 -8.98 -34.14
C ILE A 147 2.91 -10.02 -35.24
N PRO A 148 3.99 -10.82 -35.15
CA PRO A 148 4.23 -11.90 -36.08
C PRO A 148 3.04 -12.87 -36.15
N LYS A 149 2.65 -13.27 -37.36
CA LYS A 149 1.46 -14.12 -37.59
C LYS A 149 1.43 -15.40 -36.73
N ALA A 150 2.59 -16.00 -36.48
CA ALA A 150 2.72 -17.20 -35.65
C ALA A 150 2.65 -16.93 -34.14
N LEU A 151 2.92 -15.69 -33.70
CA LEU A 151 2.94 -15.30 -32.29
C LEU A 151 1.56 -14.84 -31.80
N LYS A 152 0.77 -14.17 -32.66
CA LYS A 152 -0.59 -13.68 -32.31
C LYS A 152 -1.47 -14.74 -31.62
N PRO A 153 -1.69 -15.94 -32.20
CA PRO A 153 -2.52 -16.96 -31.54
C PRO A 153 -1.92 -17.47 -30.20
N LYS A 154 -0.60 -17.36 -29.98
CA LYS A 154 0.02 -17.70 -28.69
C LYS A 154 -0.30 -16.63 -27.64
N ILE A 155 -0.25 -15.35 -28.01
CA ILE A 155 -0.65 -14.22 -27.14
C ILE A 155 -2.12 -14.35 -26.76
N GLU A 156 -3.02 -14.56 -27.73
CA GLU A 156 -4.46 -14.73 -27.48
C GLU A 156 -4.73 -15.91 -26.55
N ARG A 157 -4.10 -17.06 -26.80
CA ARG A 157 -4.21 -18.23 -25.91
C ARG A 157 -3.69 -17.93 -24.50
N SER A 158 -2.59 -17.20 -24.38
CA SER A 158 -1.99 -16.86 -23.09
C SER A 158 -2.90 -15.93 -22.27
N LEU A 159 -3.52 -14.95 -22.92
CA LEU A 159 -4.55 -14.08 -22.33
C LEU A 159 -5.78 -14.89 -21.86
N ILE A 160 -6.26 -15.83 -22.67
CA ILE A 160 -7.38 -16.71 -22.28
C ILE A 160 -7.01 -17.51 -21.03
N LEU A 161 -5.81 -18.10 -20.98
CA LEU A 161 -5.36 -18.86 -19.82
C LEU A 161 -5.27 -17.98 -18.56
N ALA A 162 -4.73 -16.77 -18.67
CA ALA A 162 -4.67 -15.82 -17.57
C ALA A 162 -6.08 -15.44 -17.07
N ALA A 163 -6.98 -15.06 -17.99
CA ALA A 163 -8.37 -14.72 -17.68
C ALA A 163 -9.12 -15.90 -17.01
N ARG A 164 -8.89 -17.13 -17.46
CA ARG A 164 -9.45 -18.34 -16.85
C ARG A 164 -8.86 -18.62 -15.47
N SER A 165 -7.58 -18.33 -15.24
CA SER A 165 -6.97 -18.44 -13.92
C SER A 165 -7.57 -17.44 -12.93
N ILE A 166 -7.77 -16.19 -13.37
CA ILE A 166 -8.47 -15.14 -12.61
C ILE A 166 -9.90 -15.58 -12.28
N GLN A 167 -10.64 -16.10 -13.26
CA GLN A 167 -12.00 -16.61 -13.06
C GLN A 167 -12.03 -17.77 -12.06
N LYS A 168 -11.11 -18.73 -12.17
CA LYS A 168 -11.02 -19.89 -11.27
C LYS A 168 -10.71 -19.48 -9.83
N ARG A 169 -9.78 -18.55 -9.64
CA ARG A 169 -9.39 -18.04 -8.31
C ARG A 169 -10.48 -17.15 -7.70
N ASN A 170 -11.15 -16.36 -8.54
CA ASN A 170 -12.26 -15.48 -8.20
C ASN A 170 -12.02 -14.64 -6.92
N MET A 171 -10.86 -13.97 -6.82
CA MET A 171 -10.55 -13.14 -5.65
C MET A 171 -11.63 -12.09 -5.41
N GLY A 172 -12.08 -11.98 -4.15
CA GLY A 172 -13.11 -11.04 -3.73
C GLY A 172 -12.67 -9.56 -3.81
N PRO A 173 -13.63 -8.63 -3.69
CA PRO A 173 -13.41 -7.20 -3.92
C PRO A 173 -12.52 -6.51 -2.85
N GLY A 174 -12.33 -7.16 -1.69
CA GLY A 174 -11.49 -6.63 -0.61
C GLY A 174 -9.99 -6.63 -0.89
N TYR A 175 -9.52 -7.33 -1.94
CA TYR A 175 -8.14 -7.24 -2.42
C TYR A 175 -8.08 -6.24 -3.58
N THR A 176 -8.15 -4.95 -3.25
CA THR A 176 -8.49 -3.85 -4.17
C THR A 176 -7.75 -3.90 -5.51
N ASN A 177 -6.42 -3.94 -5.50
CA ASN A 177 -5.65 -3.95 -6.75
C ASN A 177 -5.94 -5.18 -7.63
N ILE A 178 -6.02 -6.38 -7.04
CA ILE A 178 -6.29 -7.63 -7.77
C ILE A 178 -7.76 -7.70 -8.23
N ALA A 179 -8.68 -7.09 -7.48
CA ALA A 179 -10.06 -6.94 -7.90
C ALA A 179 -10.17 -6.12 -9.20
N ILE A 180 -9.50 -4.96 -9.24
CA ILE A 180 -9.51 -4.06 -10.40
C ILE A 180 -8.77 -4.69 -11.59
N MET A 181 -7.51 -5.10 -11.40
CA MET A 181 -6.69 -5.68 -12.47
C MET A 181 -7.33 -6.93 -13.08
N GLY A 182 -7.81 -7.85 -12.23
CA GLY A 182 -8.49 -9.05 -12.70
C GLY A 182 -9.78 -8.75 -13.45
N THR A 183 -10.50 -7.70 -13.06
CA THR A 183 -11.66 -7.21 -13.82
C THR A 183 -11.22 -6.70 -15.18
N TYR A 184 -10.21 -5.84 -15.24
CA TYR A 184 -9.70 -5.30 -16.51
C TYR A 184 -9.21 -6.42 -17.46
N VAL A 185 -8.37 -7.34 -16.98
CA VAL A 185 -7.85 -8.45 -17.79
C VAL A 185 -8.96 -9.34 -18.33
N THR A 186 -9.90 -9.75 -17.48
CA THR A 186 -11.00 -10.62 -17.92
C THR A 186 -11.98 -9.90 -18.84
N TYR A 187 -12.28 -8.62 -18.59
CA TYR A 187 -13.17 -7.82 -19.42
C TYR A 187 -12.60 -7.65 -20.81
N LEU A 188 -11.37 -7.13 -20.94
CA LEU A 188 -10.79 -6.86 -22.25
C LEU A 188 -10.56 -8.15 -23.04
N THR A 189 -10.05 -9.21 -22.40
CA THR A 189 -9.87 -10.51 -23.05
C THR A 189 -11.20 -11.07 -23.59
N ALA A 190 -12.28 -10.99 -22.80
CA ALA A 190 -13.58 -11.53 -23.19
C ALA A 190 -14.20 -10.79 -24.39
N TYR A 191 -14.05 -9.47 -24.45
CA TYR A 191 -14.60 -8.67 -25.53
C TYR A 191 -13.73 -8.68 -26.80
N LEU A 192 -12.40 -8.64 -26.67
CA LEU A 192 -11.47 -8.73 -27.80
C LEU A 192 -11.58 -10.08 -28.52
N LEU A 193 -11.70 -11.17 -27.76
CA LEU A 193 -11.69 -12.54 -28.29
C LEU A 193 -13.10 -13.17 -28.37
N ASN A 194 -14.14 -12.38 -28.12
CA ASN A 194 -15.55 -12.78 -28.21
C ASN A 194 -15.91 -14.05 -27.40
N ILE A 195 -15.57 -14.07 -26.09
CA ILE A 195 -15.77 -15.22 -25.20
C ILE A 195 -16.94 -14.94 -24.24
N ASP A 196 -18.13 -15.44 -24.56
CA ASP A 196 -19.38 -15.00 -23.93
C ASP A 196 -19.48 -15.27 -22.42
N ASP A 197 -19.07 -16.44 -21.95
CA ASP A 197 -19.12 -16.76 -20.52
C ASP A 197 -18.11 -15.95 -19.69
N LEU A 198 -17.00 -15.51 -20.29
CA LEU A 198 -16.09 -14.55 -19.66
C LEU A 198 -16.65 -13.12 -19.66
N LYS A 199 -17.47 -12.72 -20.64
CA LYS A 199 -18.14 -11.41 -20.63
C LYS A 199 -19.09 -11.32 -19.44
N GLU A 200 -19.90 -12.35 -19.23
CA GLU A 200 -20.81 -12.43 -18.07
C GLU A 200 -20.02 -12.34 -16.75
N TYR A 201 -18.95 -13.14 -16.64
CA TYR A 201 -18.07 -13.13 -15.47
C TYR A 201 -17.48 -11.74 -15.19
N ALA A 202 -16.90 -11.10 -16.20
CA ALA A 202 -16.21 -9.81 -16.05
C ALA A 202 -17.19 -8.69 -15.66
N GLN A 203 -18.39 -8.66 -16.25
CA GLN A 203 -19.44 -7.71 -15.88
C GLN A 203 -19.88 -7.89 -14.42
N LYS A 204 -20.15 -9.14 -14.01
CA LYS A 204 -20.52 -9.45 -12.62
C LYS A 204 -19.42 -9.06 -11.64
N ARG A 205 -18.15 -9.28 -12.01
CA ARG A 205 -16.99 -8.89 -11.19
C ARG A 205 -16.92 -7.38 -11.01
N LEU A 206 -17.09 -6.60 -12.08
CA LEU A 206 -17.14 -5.12 -11.99
C LEU A 206 -18.28 -4.64 -11.08
N ILE A 207 -19.50 -5.15 -11.27
CA ILE A 207 -20.66 -4.77 -10.46
C ILE A 207 -20.42 -5.10 -8.98
N THR A 208 -19.86 -6.29 -8.70
CA THR A 208 -19.54 -6.72 -7.34
C THR A 208 -18.51 -5.79 -6.69
N PHE A 209 -17.45 -5.45 -7.41
CA PHE A 209 -16.42 -4.53 -6.91
C PHE A 209 -16.97 -3.12 -6.68
N TYR A 210 -17.79 -2.62 -7.61
CA TYR A 210 -18.45 -1.32 -7.49
C TYR A 210 -19.32 -1.25 -6.24
N ASN A 211 -20.26 -2.20 -6.09
CA ASN A 211 -21.18 -2.22 -4.95
C ASN A 211 -20.43 -2.37 -3.63
N TYR A 212 -19.42 -3.25 -3.57
CA TYR A 212 -18.59 -3.43 -2.38
C TYR A 212 -17.85 -2.14 -1.99
N THR A 213 -17.28 -1.43 -2.97
CA THR A 213 -16.57 -0.17 -2.72
C THR A 213 -17.52 0.91 -2.21
N LEU A 214 -18.74 1.00 -2.76
CA LEU A 214 -19.75 1.94 -2.28
C LEU A 214 -20.25 1.62 -0.87
N GLU A 215 -20.55 0.34 -0.60
CA GLU A 215 -21.00 -0.11 0.72
C GLU A 215 -19.96 0.20 1.79
N LYS A 216 -18.68 -0.02 1.46
CA LYS A 216 -17.55 0.23 2.34
C LYS A 216 -17.26 1.72 2.56
N GLY A 217 -17.57 2.57 1.57
CA GLY A 217 -17.23 3.99 1.57
C GLY A 217 -15.85 4.31 0.96
N GLY A 218 -15.19 3.33 0.32
CA GLY A 218 -13.86 3.49 -0.24
C GLY A 218 -13.17 2.16 -0.55
N PHE A 219 -11.88 2.22 -0.87
CA PHE A 219 -11.07 1.02 -1.08
C PHE A 219 -10.66 0.35 0.24
N SER A 220 -10.54 -0.99 0.24
CA SER A 220 -10.10 -1.73 1.42
C SER A 220 -8.68 -1.43 1.84
N GLU A 221 -7.81 -1.21 0.87
CA GLU A 221 -6.49 -0.66 1.11
C GLU A 221 -6.60 0.87 1.24
N TYR A 222 -7.34 1.32 2.26
CA TYR A 222 -7.64 2.72 2.54
C TYR A 222 -6.39 3.57 2.73
N ASN A 223 -6.44 4.81 2.25
CA ASN A 223 -5.38 5.81 2.34
C ASN A 223 -3.99 5.21 2.05
N SER A 224 -3.87 4.36 1.04
CA SER A 224 -2.63 3.67 0.72
C SER A 224 -1.91 4.41 -0.41
N PRO A 225 -0.79 5.12 -0.15
CA PRO A 225 -0.08 5.81 -1.21
C PRO A 225 0.41 4.87 -2.32
N THR A 226 0.60 3.58 -2.01
CA THR A 226 1.02 2.59 -3.01
C THR A 226 -0.15 1.99 -3.78
N TYR A 227 -1.19 1.52 -3.08
CA TYR A 227 -2.27 0.76 -3.73
C TYR A 227 -3.37 1.66 -4.30
N THR A 228 -3.60 2.85 -3.75
CA THR A 228 -4.56 3.79 -4.33
C THR A 228 -4.05 4.35 -5.65
N LEU A 229 -2.74 4.63 -5.78
CA LEU A 229 -2.16 5.04 -7.07
C LEU A 229 -2.26 3.92 -8.11
N LEU A 230 -1.92 2.68 -7.74
CA LEU A 230 -2.09 1.53 -8.64
C LEU A 230 -3.57 1.34 -9.03
N ALA A 231 -4.51 1.49 -8.09
CA ALA A 231 -5.93 1.42 -8.39
C ALA A 231 -6.35 2.51 -9.39
N LEU A 232 -5.82 3.74 -9.27
CA LEU A 232 -6.08 4.82 -10.21
C LEU A 232 -5.50 4.53 -11.59
N ASP A 233 -4.28 3.99 -11.69
CA ASP A 233 -3.67 3.60 -12.97
C ASP A 233 -4.57 2.63 -13.74
N GLU A 234 -5.03 1.59 -13.06
CA GLU A 234 -5.86 0.54 -13.66
C GLU A 234 -7.28 1.04 -13.97
N LEU A 235 -7.86 1.89 -13.11
CA LEU A 235 -9.16 2.52 -13.37
C LEU A 235 -9.07 3.50 -14.54
N GLU A 236 -7.97 4.22 -14.72
CA GLU A 236 -7.74 5.07 -15.88
C GLU A 236 -7.64 4.25 -17.17
N ARG A 237 -6.92 3.13 -17.16
CA ARG A 237 -6.92 2.16 -18.27
C ARG A 237 -8.34 1.67 -18.58
N MET A 238 -9.11 1.31 -17.55
CA MET A 238 -10.52 0.91 -17.72
C MET A 238 -11.38 2.05 -18.31
N LYS A 239 -11.20 3.30 -17.88
CA LYS A 239 -11.95 4.45 -18.42
C LYS A 239 -11.69 4.67 -19.90
N ASN A 240 -10.43 4.52 -20.30
CA ASN A 240 -10.00 4.69 -21.68
C ASN A 240 -10.47 3.53 -22.55
N HIS A 241 -10.47 2.30 -22.01
CA HIS A 241 -10.73 1.12 -22.81
C HIS A 241 -12.16 0.58 -22.79
N ILE A 242 -12.90 0.77 -21.69
CA ILE A 242 -14.25 0.22 -21.49
C ILE A 242 -15.27 1.35 -21.67
N ILE A 243 -15.89 1.37 -22.85
CA ILE A 243 -16.90 2.37 -23.24
C ILE A 243 -18.33 1.82 -23.18
N ASN A 244 -18.51 0.59 -22.69
CA ASN A 244 -19.82 -0.01 -22.47
C ASN A 244 -20.70 0.94 -21.61
N PRO A 245 -21.88 1.37 -22.10
CA PRO A 245 -22.74 2.32 -21.40
C PRO A 245 -23.13 1.91 -19.98
N ALA A 246 -23.24 0.60 -19.71
CA ALA A 246 -23.56 0.09 -18.37
C ALA A 246 -22.34 0.08 -17.44
N SER A 247 -21.14 -0.18 -17.98
CA SER A 247 -19.92 -0.32 -17.18
C SER A 247 -19.21 1.01 -16.90
N LYS A 248 -19.20 1.91 -17.89
CA LYS A 248 -18.46 3.17 -17.83
C LYS A 248 -18.82 4.05 -16.61
N PRO A 249 -20.10 4.25 -16.25
CA PRO A 249 -20.44 5.06 -15.07
C PRO A 249 -19.87 4.50 -13.75
N MET A 250 -19.84 3.17 -13.60
CA MET A 250 -19.25 2.53 -12.41
C MET A 250 -17.75 2.78 -12.33
N ILE A 251 -17.04 2.65 -13.46
CA ILE A 251 -15.60 2.90 -13.53
C ILE A 251 -15.28 4.38 -13.26
N ASP A 252 -16.04 5.30 -13.86
CA ASP A 252 -15.88 6.74 -13.64
C ASP A 252 -16.11 7.13 -12.16
N SER A 253 -17.09 6.48 -11.50
CA SER A 253 -17.34 6.63 -10.07
C SER A 253 -16.19 6.10 -9.21
N LEU A 254 -15.71 4.87 -9.47
CA LEU A 254 -14.56 4.29 -8.75
C LEU A 254 -13.29 5.14 -8.88
N TYR A 255 -13.04 5.67 -10.08
CA TYR A 255 -11.91 6.57 -10.32
C TYR A 255 -12.04 7.88 -9.54
N THR A 256 -13.26 8.42 -9.48
CA THR A 256 -13.56 9.61 -8.67
C THR A 256 -13.34 9.34 -7.18
N ILE A 257 -13.76 8.17 -6.68
CA ILE A 257 -13.50 7.74 -5.29
C ILE A 257 -11.99 7.73 -5.01
N GLY A 258 -11.18 7.15 -5.90
CA GLY A 258 -9.72 7.13 -5.75
C GLY A 258 -9.11 8.54 -5.62
N TRP A 259 -9.57 9.49 -6.44
CA TRP A 259 -9.11 10.88 -6.35
C TRP A 259 -9.61 11.60 -5.10
N SER A 260 -10.83 11.34 -4.64
CA SER A 260 -11.37 11.91 -3.41
C SER A 260 -10.54 11.49 -2.19
N ILE A 261 -10.11 10.23 -2.13
CA ILE A 261 -9.21 9.73 -1.07
C ILE A 261 -7.90 10.55 -1.06
N ILE A 262 -7.29 10.83 -2.21
CA ILE A 262 -6.08 11.66 -2.28
C ILE A 262 -6.37 13.10 -1.82
N ALA A 263 -7.40 13.72 -2.40
CA ALA A 263 -7.74 15.12 -2.19
C ALA A 263 -8.04 15.42 -0.72
N HIS A 264 -8.87 14.60 -0.08
CA HIS A 264 -9.26 14.78 1.31
C HIS A 264 -8.06 14.61 2.26
N HIS A 265 -7.05 13.85 1.90
CA HIS A 265 -5.90 13.60 2.78
C HIS A 265 -4.63 14.39 2.42
N TYR A 266 -4.65 15.21 1.36
CA TYR A 266 -3.48 15.99 0.99
C TYR A 266 -3.22 17.17 1.96
N HIS A 267 -2.02 17.22 2.53
CA HIS A 267 -1.55 18.32 3.36
C HIS A 267 -0.55 19.19 2.59
N LYS A 268 -1.05 20.26 1.96
CA LYS A 268 -0.30 21.15 1.08
C LYS A 268 1.03 21.66 1.67
N PRO A 269 1.12 22.12 2.93
CA PRO A 269 2.36 22.65 3.51
C PRO A 269 3.50 21.64 3.53
N SER A 270 3.24 20.40 3.98
CA SER A 270 4.23 19.32 4.00
C SER A 270 4.35 18.54 2.68
N GLY A 271 3.41 18.73 1.76
CA GLY A 271 3.25 17.91 0.57
C GLY A 271 2.93 16.43 0.85
N GLN A 272 2.53 16.05 2.07
CA GLN A 272 2.28 14.66 2.42
C GLN A 272 0.83 14.25 2.22
N TRP A 273 0.63 12.96 1.96
CA TRP A 273 -0.66 12.30 2.05
C TRP A 273 -0.87 11.88 3.50
N ALA A 274 -1.74 12.58 4.22
CA ALA A 274 -2.06 12.30 5.61
C ALA A 274 -2.75 10.93 5.75
N GLY A 275 -2.33 10.13 6.73
CA GLY A 275 -2.91 8.79 6.96
C GLY A 275 -4.31 8.84 7.60
N PRO A 276 -4.69 7.83 8.41
CA PRO A 276 -3.94 6.60 8.70
C PRO A 276 -3.79 5.73 7.44
N HIS A 277 -2.71 4.94 7.34
CA HIS A 277 -2.44 4.12 6.15
C HIS A 277 -2.64 2.63 6.43
N SER A 278 -3.56 1.97 5.70
CA SER A 278 -3.75 0.52 5.78
C SER A 278 -2.63 -0.29 5.14
N ARG A 279 -1.96 0.31 4.14
CA ARG A 279 -0.83 -0.23 3.40
C ARG A 279 0.11 0.92 3.02
N SER A 280 1.33 0.91 3.54
CA SER A 280 2.39 1.85 3.18
C SER A 280 3.77 1.24 3.41
N TYR A 281 4.68 1.49 2.48
CA TYR A 281 6.07 1.03 2.53
C TYR A 281 7.05 2.14 2.96
N SER A 282 6.55 3.36 3.17
CA SER A 282 7.31 4.53 3.59
C SER A 282 6.38 5.50 4.31
N SER A 283 6.88 6.21 5.31
CA SER A 283 6.11 7.29 5.94
C SER A 283 6.08 8.54 5.05
N ILE A 284 7.10 8.78 4.23
CA ILE A 284 7.12 9.92 3.30
C ILE A 284 6.72 9.45 1.89
N VAL A 285 5.83 10.21 1.23
CA VAL A 285 5.43 9.93 -0.15
C VAL A 285 6.61 10.10 -1.11
N LYS A 286 6.67 9.26 -2.15
CA LYS A 286 7.77 9.29 -3.12
C LYS A 286 7.57 10.42 -4.14
N PRO A 287 8.64 10.97 -4.75
CA PRO A 287 8.55 12.05 -5.75
C PRO A 287 7.58 11.79 -6.92
N ALA A 288 7.41 10.52 -7.32
CA ALA A 288 6.44 10.12 -8.36
C ALA A 288 4.99 10.59 -8.06
N PHE A 289 4.61 10.68 -6.78
CA PHE A 289 3.31 11.21 -6.37
C PHE A 289 3.11 12.66 -6.83
N TYR A 290 4.14 13.50 -6.70
CA TYR A 290 4.08 14.90 -7.12
C TYR A 290 4.02 15.04 -8.64
N GLY A 291 4.73 14.18 -9.37
CA GLY A 291 4.61 14.08 -10.83
C GLY A 291 3.19 13.77 -11.26
N ILE A 292 2.51 12.83 -10.59
CA ILE A 292 1.11 12.49 -10.85
C ILE A 292 0.20 13.69 -10.58
N LEU A 293 0.38 14.42 -9.47
CA LEU A 293 -0.43 15.61 -9.18
C LEU A 293 -0.23 16.70 -10.25
N ASN A 294 1.00 16.92 -10.70
CA ASN A 294 1.30 17.88 -11.76
C ASN A 294 0.62 17.50 -13.07
N GLN A 295 0.81 16.27 -13.54
CA GLN A 295 0.18 15.76 -14.76
C GLN A 295 -1.35 15.85 -14.66
N ALA A 296 -1.92 15.28 -13.59
CA ALA A 296 -3.36 15.16 -13.43
C ALA A 296 -4.09 16.50 -13.23
N SER A 297 -3.36 17.54 -12.81
CA SER A 297 -3.89 18.91 -12.66
C SER A 297 -3.63 19.80 -13.88
N ASN A 298 -3.05 19.26 -14.95
CA ASN A 298 -2.55 20.03 -16.11
C ASN A 298 -1.61 21.17 -15.69
N GLY A 299 -0.65 20.87 -14.81
CA GLY A 299 0.38 21.80 -14.35
C GLY A 299 -0.08 22.80 -13.27
N LYS A 300 -1.33 22.77 -12.83
CA LYS A 300 -1.81 23.68 -11.76
C LYS A 300 -1.19 23.37 -10.40
N ILE A 301 -0.86 22.10 -10.16
CA ILE A 301 -0.13 21.64 -8.98
C ILE A 301 1.31 21.37 -9.43
N ASP A 302 2.09 22.43 -9.60
CA ASP A 302 3.53 22.33 -9.81
C ASP A 302 4.27 22.61 -8.51
N LEU A 303 4.91 21.56 -8.00
CA LEU A 303 5.62 21.58 -6.73
C LEU A 303 7.14 21.73 -6.93
N GLY A 304 7.62 21.80 -8.17
CA GLY A 304 9.05 21.90 -8.49
C GLY A 304 9.87 20.69 -8.02
N VAL A 305 9.22 19.55 -7.75
CA VAL A 305 9.90 18.31 -7.36
C VAL A 305 10.13 17.47 -8.59
N GLU A 306 11.40 17.19 -8.89
CA GLU A 306 11.76 16.28 -9.97
C GLU A 306 11.24 14.88 -9.64
N SER A 307 10.44 14.33 -10.55
CA SER A 307 9.90 12.98 -10.44
C SER A 307 10.41 12.13 -11.58
N LYS A 308 10.55 10.82 -11.32
CA LYS A 308 10.67 9.87 -12.44
C LYS A 308 9.49 10.07 -13.39
N PRO A 309 9.71 9.92 -14.69
CA PRO A 309 8.62 10.00 -15.65
C PRO A 309 7.52 8.97 -15.34
N LEU A 310 6.28 9.36 -15.61
CA LEU A 310 5.11 8.51 -15.43
C LEU A 310 4.93 7.56 -16.61
N ASP A 311 4.11 6.53 -16.41
CA ASP A 311 3.67 5.64 -17.49
C ASP A 311 2.92 6.47 -18.55
N PRO A 312 3.41 6.56 -19.80
CA PRO A 312 2.77 7.37 -20.83
C PRO A 312 1.40 6.84 -21.27
N LYS A 313 1.05 5.58 -20.91
CA LYS A 313 -0.27 4.99 -21.19
C LYS A 313 -1.36 5.43 -20.22
N VAL A 314 -0.96 6.00 -19.08
CA VAL A 314 -1.87 6.43 -18.03
C VAL A 314 -1.80 7.95 -17.92
N LYS A 315 -2.88 8.62 -18.33
CA LYS A 315 -2.97 10.09 -18.30
C LYS A 315 -4.09 10.49 -17.37
N HIS A 316 -3.75 10.71 -16.13
CA HIS A 316 -4.73 11.07 -15.13
C HIS A 316 -5.31 12.45 -15.35
N SER A 317 -6.51 12.64 -14.80
CA SER A 317 -7.15 13.94 -14.62
C SER A 317 -7.82 14.00 -13.25
N ILE A 318 -7.50 15.05 -12.48
CA ILE A 318 -8.17 15.34 -11.20
C ILE A 318 -9.55 15.94 -11.51
N PRO A 319 -10.64 15.36 -10.98
CA PRO A 319 -11.96 15.98 -11.06
C PRO A 319 -11.92 17.44 -10.57
N SER A 320 -12.43 18.37 -11.37
CA SER A 320 -12.25 19.82 -11.13
C SER A 320 -12.72 20.29 -9.76
N PHE A 321 -13.77 19.67 -9.22
CA PHE A 321 -14.31 19.96 -7.89
C PHE A 321 -13.39 19.53 -6.74
N LEU A 322 -12.37 18.69 -6.99
CA LEU A 322 -11.37 18.27 -6.01
C LEU A 322 -10.13 19.17 -5.99
N LEU A 323 -9.88 19.96 -7.04
CA LEU A 323 -8.73 20.87 -7.12
C LEU A 323 -8.59 21.83 -5.91
N PRO A 324 -9.66 22.38 -5.32
CA PRO A 324 -9.56 23.26 -4.15
C PRO A 324 -8.83 22.63 -2.96
N TYR A 325 -8.92 21.31 -2.75
CA TYR A 325 -8.19 20.62 -1.68
C TYR A 325 -6.67 20.68 -1.83
N PHE A 326 -6.17 20.84 -3.05
CA PHE A 326 -4.75 20.94 -3.33
C PHE A 326 -4.28 22.40 -3.41
N LEU A 327 -5.07 23.27 -4.05
CA LEU A 327 -4.66 24.63 -4.37
C LEU A 327 -4.95 25.62 -3.23
N THR A 328 -6.13 25.53 -2.63
CA THR A 328 -6.61 26.47 -1.60
C THR A 328 -7.30 25.72 -0.44
N PRO A 329 -6.62 24.74 0.19
CA PRO A 329 -7.20 24.01 1.31
C PRO A 329 -7.50 24.96 2.48
N GLN A 330 -8.63 24.70 3.14
CA GLN A 330 -8.99 25.38 4.39
C GLN A 330 -8.46 24.59 5.58
N TYR A 331 -7.90 25.31 6.55
CA TYR A 331 -7.36 24.74 7.78
C TYR A 331 -7.86 25.53 9.01
N PRO A 332 -8.06 24.87 10.17
CA PRO A 332 -8.00 23.42 10.33
C PRO A 332 -9.23 22.72 9.73
N ARG A 333 -9.10 21.44 9.38
CA ARG A 333 -10.23 20.56 9.03
C ARG A 333 -10.00 19.15 9.56
N THR A 334 -11.09 18.43 9.80
CA THR A 334 -11.06 17.04 10.25
C THR A 334 -11.76 16.18 9.21
N GLU A 335 -11.05 15.21 8.67
CA GLU A 335 -11.63 14.15 7.83
C GLU A 335 -11.91 12.91 8.68
N THR A 336 -13.08 12.33 8.50
CA THR A 336 -13.47 11.07 9.15
C THR A 336 -13.93 10.09 8.09
N ASP A 337 -13.21 8.97 8.00
CA ASP A 337 -13.49 7.91 7.05
C ASP A 337 -14.08 6.70 7.76
N LEU A 338 -15.03 6.04 7.12
CA LEU A 338 -15.50 4.72 7.50
C LEU A 338 -14.78 3.70 6.61
N PHE A 339 -13.93 2.85 7.20
CA PHE A 339 -13.18 1.84 6.48
C PHE A 339 -13.84 0.46 6.56
N GLU A 340 -14.48 0.14 7.69
CA GLU A 340 -15.35 -1.02 7.86
C GLU A 340 -16.63 -0.57 8.55
N ASN A 341 -17.78 -0.80 7.90
CA ASN A 341 -19.10 -0.43 8.42
C ASN A 341 -19.77 -1.56 9.24
N VAL A 342 -19.17 -2.75 9.25
CA VAL A 342 -19.61 -3.91 10.02
C VAL A 342 -18.76 -4.08 11.28
N GLU A 343 -19.37 -4.56 12.36
CA GLU A 343 -18.64 -4.78 13.61
C GLU A 343 -17.55 -5.86 13.46
N PRO A 344 -16.33 -5.62 13.99
CA PRO A 344 -15.88 -4.39 14.64
C PRO A 344 -15.66 -3.24 13.65
N VAL A 345 -16.34 -2.10 13.87
CA VAL A 345 -16.28 -0.94 12.99
C VAL A 345 -14.89 -0.31 12.98
N ILE A 346 -14.33 -0.07 11.79
CA ILE A 346 -13.04 0.58 11.60
C ILE A 346 -13.26 1.97 11.00
N LYS A 347 -12.75 3.00 11.68
CA LYS A 347 -12.82 4.41 11.30
C LYS A 347 -11.45 5.06 11.34
N GLY A 348 -11.21 5.96 10.40
CA GLY A 348 -10.05 6.85 10.39
C GLY A 348 -10.44 8.26 10.80
N THR A 349 -9.56 8.95 11.51
CA THR A 349 -9.67 10.39 11.76
C THR A 349 -8.37 11.06 11.36
N THR A 350 -8.48 12.13 10.57
CA THR A 350 -7.34 12.92 10.11
C THR A 350 -7.61 14.38 10.42
N TYR A 351 -6.86 14.93 11.37
CA TYR A 351 -6.86 16.35 11.64
C TYR A 351 -5.77 17.02 10.82
N LEU A 352 -6.16 17.92 9.92
CA LEU A 352 -5.26 18.72 9.11
C LEU A 352 -5.28 20.17 9.61
N ALA A 353 -4.24 20.56 10.33
CA ALA A 353 -3.95 21.94 10.65
C ALA A 353 -3.06 22.56 9.56
N LYS A 354 -2.76 23.86 9.66
CA LYS A 354 -1.87 24.52 8.69
C LYS A 354 -0.41 24.08 8.83
N ASP A 355 0.04 23.81 10.05
CA ASP A 355 1.46 23.54 10.32
C ASP A 355 1.75 22.05 10.53
N TYR A 356 0.70 21.23 10.67
CA TYR A 356 0.82 19.80 10.93
C TYR A 356 -0.45 19.01 10.60
N THR A 357 -0.31 17.70 10.54
CA THR A 357 -1.44 16.76 10.56
C THR A 357 -1.27 15.71 11.63
N LEU A 358 -2.38 15.22 12.19
CA LEU A 358 -2.43 14.04 13.06
C LEU A 358 -3.51 13.10 12.54
N ALA A 359 -3.15 11.85 12.28
CA ALA A 359 -4.09 10.87 11.79
C ALA A 359 -4.00 9.55 12.55
N SER A 360 -5.16 8.94 12.80
CA SER A 360 -5.23 7.61 13.39
C SER A 360 -6.39 6.77 12.89
N ALA A 361 -6.21 5.45 12.90
CA ALA A 361 -7.28 4.48 12.77
C ALA A 361 -7.67 4.00 14.17
N ASN A 362 -8.97 3.97 14.46
CA ASN A 362 -9.48 3.53 15.77
C ASN A 362 -9.10 2.09 16.11
N ARG A 363 -8.76 1.28 15.11
CA ARG A 363 -8.37 -0.13 15.24
C ARG A 363 -7.52 -0.57 14.05
N SER A 364 -6.36 -1.18 14.32
CA SER A 364 -5.46 -1.76 13.32
C SER A 364 -4.40 -2.67 13.95
N SER A 365 -3.46 -3.19 13.15
CA SER A 365 -2.23 -3.79 13.66
C SER A 365 -1.04 -2.85 13.45
N LEU A 366 0.03 -3.06 14.22
CA LEU A 366 1.33 -2.41 14.05
C LEU A 366 2.24 -3.20 13.11
N TRP A 367 1.66 -3.80 12.06
CA TRP A 367 2.42 -4.45 11.00
C TRP A 367 3.27 -3.43 10.24
N ASN A 368 4.45 -3.81 9.75
CA ASN A 368 5.39 -2.90 9.08
C ASN A 368 4.82 -2.17 7.85
N GLN A 369 3.72 -2.66 7.27
CA GLN A 369 3.01 -2.01 6.18
C GLN A 369 1.83 -1.14 6.60
N ARG A 370 1.57 -0.96 7.91
CA ARG A 370 0.46 -0.15 8.42
C ARG A 370 0.99 1.06 9.17
N ARG A 371 0.23 2.15 9.12
CA ARG A 371 0.48 3.38 9.88
C ARG A 371 -0.83 3.81 10.54
N PRO A 372 -1.26 3.12 11.60
CA PRO A 372 -2.52 3.45 12.27
C PRO A 372 -2.40 4.67 13.18
N PHE A 373 -1.18 5.16 13.41
CA PHE A 373 -0.86 6.46 13.97
C PHE A 373 0.19 7.09 13.05
N ILE A 374 -0.09 8.28 12.52
CA ILE A 374 0.90 9.04 11.76
C ILE A 374 0.63 10.54 11.91
N ALA A 375 1.69 11.31 12.13
CA ALA A 375 1.66 12.76 12.04
C ALA A 375 2.68 13.26 11.02
N TYR A 376 2.39 14.39 10.39
CA TYR A 376 3.29 15.06 9.44
C TYR A 376 3.42 16.54 9.78
N TRP A 377 4.60 17.12 9.56
CA TRP A 377 4.86 18.56 9.64
C TRP A 377 6.06 18.93 8.78
N GLY A 378 6.45 20.21 8.80
CA GLY A 378 7.55 20.72 7.99
C GLY A 378 7.09 21.18 6.61
N THR A 379 7.99 21.16 5.64
CA THR A 379 7.76 21.67 4.28
C THR A 379 7.80 20.55 3.26
N LEU A 380 7.37 20.84 2.03
CA LEU A 380 7.53 19.95 0.88
C LEU A 380 8.97 19.43 0.69
N GLN A 381 9.99 20.28 0.89
CA GLN A 381 11.40 19.93 0.71
C GLN A 381 11.98 19.15 1.90
N ASN A 382 11.42 19.33 3.09
CA ASN A 382 11.85 18.64 4.30
C ASN A 382 10.64 18.20 5.13
N PRO A 383 9.86 17.24 4.62
CA PRO A 383 8.70 16.74 5.34
C PRO A 383 9.17 15.84 6.46
N LYS A 384 8.59 16.03 7.65
CA LYS A 384 8.86 15.24 8.84
C LYS A 384 7.66 14.38 9.18
N SER A 385 7.90 13.26 9.83
CA SER A 385 6.83 12.35 10.24
C SER A 385 7.02 11.83 11.66
N LEU A 386 5.93 11.45 12.31
CA LEU A 386 5.96 10.71 13.57
C LEU A 386 5.04 9.50 13.45
N GLN A 387 5.57 8.30 13.67
CA GLN A 387 4.81 7.06 13.72
C GLN A 387 5.02 6.32 15.05
N VAL A 388 4.06 5.47 15.40
CA VAL A 388 4.15 4.55 16.55
C VAL A 388 4.32 3.12 16.04
N ARG A 389 5.28 2.40 16.61
CA ARG A 389 5.62 1.02 16.24
C ARG A 389 5.76 0.18 17.52
N PHE A 390 5.45 -1.11 17.45
CA PHE A 390 5.85 -2.06 18.48
C PHE A 390 6.82 -3.04 17.84
N LEU A 391 8.02 -3.13 18.38
CA LEU A 391 9.11 -3.89 17.77
C LEU A 391 9.38 -5.17 18.54
N HIS A 392 9.58 -6.25 17.80
CA HIS A 392 10.11 -7.53 18.22
C HIS A 392 11.44 -7.73 17.51
N ASP A 393 12.55 -7.78 18.27
CA ASP A 393 13.91 -7.87 17.75
C ASP A 393 14.19 -6.81 16.65
N PHE A 394 13.82 -5.56 16.94
CA PHE A 394 13.95 -4.38 16.07
C PHE A 394 13.16 -4.42 14.75
N TYR A 395 12.20 -5.33 14.62
CA TYR A 395 11.28 -5.40 13.49
C TYR A 395 9.82 -5.26 13.96
N ASP A 396 8.93 -4.67 13.16
CA ASP A 396 7.53 -4.48 13.55
C ASP A 396 6.83 -5.79 13.88
N PHE A 397 6.27 -5.88 15.08
CA PHE A 397 5.59 -7.07 15.57
C PHE A 397 4.12 -7.03 15.15
N SER A 398 3.76 -7.82 14.14
CA SER A 398 2.44 -7.75 13.51
C SER A 398 1.29 -8.22 14.41
N SER A 399 1.59 -8.93 15.49
CA SER A 399 0.62 -9.33 16.52
C SER A 399 0.31 -8.24 17.55
N ALA A 400 1.01 -7.10 17.53
CA ALA A 400 0.63 -5.93 18.31
C ALA A 400 -0.54 -5.21 17.62
N SER A 401 -1.64 -5.04 18.35
CA SER A 401 -2.88 -4.46 17.85
C SER A 401 -3.08 -3.08 18.46
N PHE A 402 -3.31 -2.09 17.60
CA PHE A 402 -3.48 -0.69 17.95
C PHE A 402 -4.95 -0.32 18.01
N TYR A 403 -5.33 0.45 19.03
CA TYR A 403 -6.67 0.99 19.23
C TYR A 403 -6.56 2.46 19.58
N SER A 404 -7.48 3.28 19.10
CA SER A 404 -7.49 4.69 19.46
C SER A 404 -8.87 5.33 19.42
N GLN A 405 -8.94 6.49 20.08
CA GLN A 405 -9.93 7.52 19.84
C GLN A 405 -9.19 8.84 19.60
N GLN A 406 -9.60 9.57 18.57
CA GLN A 406 -9.02 10.86 18.22
C GLN A 406 -10.08 11.95 18.27
N LYS A 407 -9.71 13.09 18.83
CA LYS A 407 -10.45 14.35 18.73
C LYS A 407 -9.48 15.43 18.30
N GLU A 408 -9.63 15.86 17.05
CA GLU A 408 -8.76 16.87 16.44
C GLU A 408 -7.28 16.50 16.61
N ASN A 409 -6.51 17.34 17.29
CA ASN A 409 -5.08 17.19 17.53
C ASN A 409 -4.73 16.40 18.81
N SER A 410 -5.71 15.71 19.41
CA SER A 410 -5.57 14.89 20.62
C SER A 410 -5.99 13.45 20.37
N LEU A 411 -5.24 12.51 20.91
CA LEU A 411 -5.42 11.08 20.74
C LEU A 411 -5.27 10.32 22.06
N LEU A 412 -6.18 9.40 22.33
CA LEU A 412 -6.08 8.39 23.37
C LEU A 412 -5.85 7.03 22.70
N ALA A 413 -4.74 6.36 22.99
CA ALA A 413 -4.34 5.15 22.27
C ALA A 413 -3.97 4.01 23.21
N GLY A 414 -4.30 2.79 22.80
CA GLY A 414 -4.03 1.55 23.49
C GLY A 414 -3.46 0.49 22.55
N ILE A 415 -2.58 -0.36 23.07
CA ILE A 415 -1.97 -1.48 22.37
C ILE A 415 -2.19 -2.74 23.19
N ASN A 416 -2.64 -3.82 22.55
CA ASN A 416 -2.66 -5.17 23.12
C ASN A 416 -2.09 -6.18 22.12
N PHE A 417 -2.14 -7.47 22.44
CA PHE A 417 -1.55 -8.54 21.62
C PHE A 417 -2.57 -9.61 21.27
N ILE A 418 -2.40 -10.21 20.09
CA ILE A 418 -3.32 -11.24 19.60
C ILE A 418 -2.66 -12.62 19.56
N LEU A 419 -3.41 -13.64 19.96
CA LEU A 419 -2.91 -15.02 20.11
C LEU A 419 -2.69 -15.74 18.76
N ASN A 420 -3.40 -15.30 17.72
CA ASN A 420 -3.44 -15.94 16.41
C ASN A 420 -2.88 -15.06 15.28
N GLY A 421 -2.15 -14.00 15.62
CA GLY A 421 -1.42 -13.17 14.67
C GLY A 421 -0.13 -13.83 14.18
N GLY A 422 0.61 -13.13 13.34
CA GLY A 422 1.96 -13.55 12.95
C GLY A 422 3.05 -12.73 13.62
N ASP A 423 4.28 -13.13 13.38
CA ASP A 423 5.44 -12.42 13.89
C ASP A 423 5.68 -11.16 13.04
N LYS A 424 6.21 -11.33 11.82
CA LYS A 424 6.51 -10.24 10.89
C LYS A 424 5.35 -9.93 9.94
N HIS A 425 4.50 -10.91 9.62
CA HIS A 425 3.36 -10.76 8.73
C HIS A 425 2.07 -11.20 9.41
N ILE A 426 0.99 -10.45 9.19
CA ILE A 426 -0.33 -10.70 9.80
C ILE A 426 -0.97 -12.08 9.54
N SER A 427 -0.38 -12.93 8.69
CA SER A 427 -1.00 -14.19 8.26
C SER A 427 -0.06 -15.28 7.75
N ILE A 428 1.15 -14.94 7.29
CA ILE A 428 2.07 -15.89 6.64
C ILE A 428 2.88 -16.66 7.69
N ASP A 429 3.39 -15.97 8.71
CA ASP A 429 4.24 -16.51 9.77
C ASP A 429 3.52 -16.47 11.13
N ARG A 430 2.35 -17.12 11.18
CA ARG A 430 1.53 -17.18 12.40
C ARG A 430 2.32 -17.71 13.59
N ILE A 431 2.20 -17.02 14.72
CA ILE A 431 2.74 -17.45 16.00
C ILE A 431 2.05 -18.76 16.38
N LYS A 432 2.84 -19.80 16.66
CA LYS A 432 2.32 -21.12 17.02
C LYS A 432 2.02 -21.15 18.51
N ASP A 433 0.81 -21.57 18.86
CA ASP A 433 0.36 -21.71 20.24
C ASP A 433 0.62 -20.46 21.09
N GLY A 434 0.53 -19.24 20.52
CA GLY A 434 0.79 -17.98 21.21
C GLY A 434 2.23 -17.79 21.73
N LYS A 435 3.19 -18.64 21.32
CA LYS A 435 4.57 -18.63 21.81
C LYS A 435 5.54 -18.04 20.80
N PHE A 436 6.41 -17.15 21.27
CA PHE A 436 7.49 -16.56 20.47
C PHE A 436 8.73 -16.35 21.33
N LYS A 437 9.89 -16.21 20.69
CA LYS A 437 11.16 -15.93 21.37
C LYS A 437 11.62 -14.53 20.99
N ALA A 438 12.02 -13.73 21.98
CA ALA A 438 12.54 -12.39 21.76
C ALA A 438 13.82 -12.14 22.55
N LYS A 439 14.71 -11.34 21.98
CA LYS A 439 15.82 -10.68 22.67
C LYS A 439 15.46 -9.25 23.04
N ASP A 440 14.55 -8.64 22.29
CA ASP A 440 14.13 -7.25 22.47
C ASP A 440 12.63 -7.06 22.17
N LEU A 441 11.93 -6.35 23.05
CA LEU A 441 10.55 -5.88 22.87
C LEU A 441 10.47 -4.42 23.27
N ARG A 442 9.96 -3.56 22.38
CA ARG A 442 9.85 -2.12 22.66
C ARG A 442 8.69 -1.44 21.93
N LEU A 443 8.10 -0.44 22.58
CA LEU A 443 7.20 0.53 21.95
C LEU A 443 8.04 1.72 21.49
N ARG A 444 7.96 2.07 20.20
CA ARG A 444 8.75 3.12 19.57
C ARG A 444 7.87 4.26 19.08
N PHE A 445 8.25 5.48 19.46
CA PHE A 445 7.80 6.73 18.84
C PHE A 445 8.91 7.21 17.90
N GLU A 446 8.73 7.00 16.60
CA GLU A 446 9.77 7.25 15.58
C GLU A 446 9.50 8.54 14.80
N PHE A 447 10.47 9.45 14.85
CA PHE A 447 10.48 10.74 14.19
C PHE A 447 11.31 10.63 12.91
N GLY A 448 10.65 10.53 11.77
CA GLY A 448 11.30 10.45 10.46
C GLY A 448 11.72 11.81 9.93
N ASN A 449 12.87 11.86 9.27
CA ASN A 449 13.53 13.08 8.76
C ASN A 449 13.83 14.10 9.87
N TYR A 450 14.10 13.64 11.09
CA TYR A 450 14.48 14.47 12.22
C TYR A 450 15.59 13.81 13.04
N LEU A 451 16.69 14.53 13.23
CA LEU A 451 17.93 14.01 13.85
C LEU A 451 18.34 14.74 15.15
N ASP A 452 17.58 15.76 15.56
CA ASP A 452 17.99 16.66 16.64
C ASP A 452 17.36 16.31 17.99
N PHE A 453 17.65 15.11 18.50
CA PHE A 453 17.31 14.73 19.89
C PHE A 453 18.44 14.92 20.89
N GLN A 454 19.48 15.68 20.54
CA GLN A 454 20.65 15.84 21.41
C GLN A 454 20.26 16.45 22.76
N ASN A 455 19.42 17.48 22.74
CA ASN A 455 18.98 18.21 23.94
C ASN A 455 17.72 17.64 24.63
N PHE A 456 17.13 16.57 24.09
CA PHE A 456 15.96 15.93 24.69
C PHE A 456 16.37 15.08 25.91
N SER A 457 15.71 15.26 27.04
CA SER A 457 15.90 14.42 28.23
C SER A 457 14.71 13.48 28.41
N ILE A 458 14.99 12.19 28.56
CA ILE A 458 13.97 11.19 28.91
C ILE A 458 13.40 11.47 30.31
N PRO A 459 12.12 11.15 30.57
CA PRO A 459 11.51 11.42 31.87
C PRO A 459 12.08 10.47 32.94
N ASN A 460 12.15 10.95 34.18
CA ASN A 460 12.64 10.15 35.31
C ASN A 460 11.65 9.05 35.72
N ASN A 461 10.34 9.30 35.58
CA ASN A 461 9.30 8.32 35.83
C ASN A 461 8.64 7.90 34.52
N ASN A 462 8.36 6.60 34.37
CA ASN A 462 7.75 6.02 33.18
C ASN A 462 6.42 6.69 32.79
N PHE A 463 5.64 7.17 33.78
CA PHE A 463 4.31 7.74 33.57
C PHE A 463 4.28 9.28 33.62
N ASP A 464 5.45 9.93 33.71
CA ASP A 464 5.52 11.38 33.56
C ASP A 464 5.32 11.78 32.09
N PRO A 465 4.67 12.94 31.83
CA PRO A 465 4.45 13.40 30.47
C PRO A 465 5.78 13.80 29.82
N ILE A 466 5.97 13.34 28.58
CA ILE A 466 7.02 13.81 27.69
C ILE A 466 6.49 15.00 26.91
N LYS A 467 7.14 16.15 27.05
CA LYS A 467 6.84 17.40 26.34
C LYS A 467 8.05 17.82 25.53
N ILE A 468 7.90 17.92 24.22
CA ILE A 468 8.99 18.25 23.29
C ILE A 468 8.52 19.39 22.39
N ILE A 469 9.42 20.32 22.10
CA ILE A 469 9.18 21.35 21.09
C ILE A 469 10.10 21.06 19.90
N ILE A 470 9.52 20.85 18.73
CA ILE A 470 10.22 20.57 17.47
C ILE A 470 9.63 21.53 16.43
N ASP A 471 10.46 22.35 15.78
CA ASP A 471 10.01 23.30 14.73
C ASP A 471 8.82 24.19 15.15
N ASN A 472 8.82 24.67 16.40
CA ASN A 472 7.71 25.44 17.02
C ASN A 472 6.40 24.67 17.24
N LEU A 473 6.41 23.35 17.05
CA LEU A 473 5.32 22.46 17.41
C LEU A 473 5.60 21.80 18.76
N GLN A 474 4.62 21.82 19.64
CA GLN A 474 4.59 21.12 20.90
C GLN A 474 4.07 19.70 20.66
N PHE A 475 4.78 18.71 21.19
CA PHE A 475 4.43 17.29 21.21
C PHE A 475 4.32 16.88 22.68
N ASN A 476 3.13 16.47 23.09
CA ASN A 476 2.86 16.01 24.45
C ASN A 476 2.34 14.57 24.39
N PHE A 477 3.06 13.64 25.01
CA PHE A 477 2.58 12.28 25.17
C PHE A 477 2.90 11.73 26.55
N GLN A 478 2.04 10.86 27.06
CA GLN A 478 2.16 10.32 28.41
C GLN A 478 1.68 8.88 28.42
N LEU A 479 2.52 7.96 28.92
CA LEU A 479 2.04 6.62 29.24
C LEU A 479 1.07 6.70 30.42
N TYR A 480 -0.04 5.99 30.31
CA TYR A 480 -1.00 5.80 31.40
C TYR A 480 -1.15 4.33 31.80
N TYR A 481 -0.65 3.42 30.96
CA TYR A 481 -0.58 1.99 31.23
C TYR A 481 0.61 1.41 30.45
N ALA A 482 1.46 0.61 31.07
CA ALA A 482 2.60 -0.02 30.40
C ALA A 482 2.99 -1.29 31.16
N PHE A 483 2.32 -2.39 30.86
CA PHE A 483 2.53 -3.67 31.53
C PHE A 483 2.71 -4.78 30.51
N PHE A 484 3.71 -5.62 30.75
CA PHE A 484 3.92 -6.90 30.09
C PHE A 484 4.39 -7.87 31.17
N GLU A 485 3.45 -8.57 31.78
CA GLU A 485 3.69 -9.38 32.98
C GLU A 485 4.41 -8.60 34.09
N LYS A 486 5.51 -9.15 34.59
CA LYS A 486 6.35 -8.61 35.66
C LYS A 486 7.54 -7.80 35.12
N LEU A 487 7.62 -7.60 33.81
CA LEU A 487 8.72 -6.85 33.20
C LEU A 487 8.64 -5.39 33.61
N LYS A 488 9.80 -4.83 33.98
CA LYS A 488 9.94 -3.40 34.30
C LYS A 488 10.55 -2.72 33.09
N GLY A 489 9.74 -1.97 32.36
CA GLY A 489 10.24 -1.20 31.24
C GLY A 489 10.87 0.12 31.65
N HIS A 490 11.60 0.73 30.72
CA HIS A 490 12.25 2.02 30.89
C HIS A 490 12.28 2.79 29.56
N TRP A 491 12.50 4.10 29.65
CA TRP A 491 12.65 4.96 28.47
C TRP A 491 14.10 4.97 27.97
N GLU A 492 14.25 4.91 26.65
CA GLU A 492 15.49 5.16 25.92
C GLU A 492 15.23 6.15 24.78
N LYS A 493 16.30 6.76 24.27
CA LYS A 493 16.28 7.53 23.03
C LYS A 493 17.40 7.04 22.12
N GLY A 494 17.20 7.17 20.80
CA GLY A 494 18.22 6.83 19.82
C GLY A 494 17.98 7.51 18.48
N SER A 495 18.90 7.30 17.55
CA SER A 495 18.82 7.81 16.19
C SER A 495 19.63 6.93 15.24
N ASP A 496 19.29 7.01 13.96
CA ASP A 496 20.09 6.54 12.83
C ASP A 496 20.32 7.70 11.84
N ASP A 497 20.74 7.39 10.61
CA ASP A 497 21.03 8.40 9.59
C ASP A 497 19.80 9.21 9.13
N ASN A 498 18.58 8.69 9.35
CA ASN A 498 17.35 9.27 8.79
C ASN A 498 16.30 9.62 9.85
N CYS A 499 16.35 8.97 11.01
CA CYS A 499 15.30 9.02 12.02
C CYS A 499 15.87 9.17 13.42
N SER A 500 15.08 9.76 14.30
CA SER A 500 15.30 9.66 15.75
C SER A 500 14.09 9.02 16.41
N TRP A 501 14.26 8.44 17.59
CA TRP A 501 13.16 7.79 18.29
C TRP A 501 13.25 7.91 19.81
N ILE A 502 12.09 7.72 20.43
CA ILE A 502 11.93 7.55 21.86
C ILE A 502 11.29 6.17 22.06
N ASP A 503 12.01 5.29 22.74
CA ASP A 503 11.62 3.90 22.95
C ASP A 503 11.21 3.69 24.41
N TYR A 504 10.05 3.08 24.64
CA TYR A 504 9.77 2.40 25.89
C TYR A 504 10.19 0.94 25.75
N VAL A 505 11.34 0.60 26.29
CA VAL A 505 11.91 -0.76 26.23
C VAL A 505 11.19 -1.61 27.26
N VAL A 506 10.50 -2.65 26.80
CA VAL A 506 9.74 -3.60 27.61
C VAL A 506 10.65 -4.74 28.07
N TYR A 507 11.48 -5.22 27.14
CA TYR A 507 12.44 -6.29 27.35
C TYR A 507 13.68 -6.03 26.48
N SER A 508 14.88 -6.20 27.04
CA SER A 508 16.12 -6.25 26.27
C SER A 508 17.13 -7.10 27.02
N GLY A 509 17.63 -8.18 26.40
CA GLY A 509 18.55 -9.10 27.07
C GLY A 509 18.77 -10.42 26.33
N LYS A 510 19.00 -11.49 27.11
CA LYS A 510 19.16 -12.85 26.54
C LYS A 510 17.88 -13.28 25.84
N GLU A 511 17.97 -14.10 24.81
CA GLU A 511 16.77 -14.64 24.16
C GLU A 511 15.90 -15.38 25.19
N SER A 512 14.63 -14.99 25.30
CA SER A 512 13.65 -15.58 26.21
C SER A 512 12.39 -15.96 25.46
N GLU A 513 11.71 -17.02 25.91
CA GLU A 513 10.42 -17.44 25.39
C GLU A 513 9.28 -16.74 26.12
N PHE A 514 8.31 -16.24 25.36
CA PHE A 514 7.10 -15.59 25.83
C PHE A 514 5.90 -16.40 25.36
N ASP A 515 4.92 -16.61 26.25
CA ASP A 515 3.69 -17.35 25.95
C ASP A 515 2.47 -16.45 26.22
N LEU A 516 1.88 -15.91 25.16
CA LEU A 516 0.75 -14.99 25.25
C LEU A 516 -0.51 -15.63 25.89
N ASN A 517 -0.62 -16.97 25.97
CA ASN A 517 -1.79 -17.64 26.55
C ASN A 517 -1.82 -17.55 28.07
N ILE A 518 -0.65 -17.55 28.72
CA ILE A 518 -0.54 -17.54 30.18
C ILE A 518 -0.36 -16.13 30.74
N ILE A 519 -0.06 -15.16 29.88
CA ILE A 519 0.03 -13.74 30.24
C ILE A 519 -1.33 -13.25 30.77
N GLN A 520 -1.31 -12.70 31.98
CA GLN A 520 -2.43 -12.05 32.65
C GLN A 520 -2.57 -10.59 32.24
N SER A 521 -1.46 -9.90 31.94
CA SER A 521 -1.51 -8.52 31.42
C SER A 521 -0.37 -8.24 30.45
N ALA A 522 -0.71 -7.89 29.22
CA ALA A 522 0.17 -7.31 28.22
C ALA A 522 -0.58 -6.23 27.45
N ALA A 523 -0.45 -4.99 27.92
CA ALA A 523 -1.04 -3.83 27.27
C ALA A 523 -0.23 -2.57 27.54
N PHE A 524 -0.30 -1.65 26.58
CA PHE A 524 0.31 -0.33 26.65
C PHE A 524 -0.75 0.71 26.31
N GLY A 525 -0.68 1.86 26.95
CA GLY A 525 -1.64 2.93 26.78
C GLY A 525 -0.94 4.28 26.91
N PHE A 526 -1.18 5.16 25.95
CA PHE A 526 -0.64 6.50 25.95
C PHE A 526 -1.64 7.55 25.46
N THR A 527 -1.56 8.75 26.02
CA THR A 527 -2.16 9.94 25.44
C THR A 527 -1.15 10.60 24.50
N PHE A 528 -1.63 11.26 23.45
CA PHE A 528 -0.82 12.06 22.55
C PHE A 528 -1.59 13.33 22.18
N SER A 529 -0.92 14.47 22.14
CA SER A 529 -1.43 15.69 21.53
C SER A 529 -0.31 16.48 20.89
N MET A 530 -0.62 17.20 19.81
CA MET A 530 0.34 18.08 19.16
C MET A 530 -0.28 19.40 18.76
N GLY A 531 0.51 20.46 18.69
CA GLY A 531 0.00 21.76 18.29
C GLY A 531 1.06 22.84 18.24
N THR A 532 0.70 23.99 17.71
CA THR A 532 1.50 25.22 17.76
C THR A 532 1.47 25.82 19.16
N SER A 533 2.28 26.86 19.40
CA SER A 533 2.23 27.63 20.65
C SER A 533 0.89 28.35 20.91
N LYS A 534 0.02 28.45 19.89
CA LYS A 534 -1.32 29.03 20.01
C LYS A 534 -2.37 28.01 20.44
N ASP A 535 -2.08 26.73 20.24
CA ASP A 535 -3.01 25.65 20.56
C ASP A 535 -2.98 25.35 22.06
N LYS A 536 -4.17 25.22 22.66
CA LYS A 536 -4.29 24.78 24.05
C LYS A 536 -4.26 23.25 24.09
N LEU A 537 -3.10 22.68 24.34
CA LEU A 537 -2.96 21.24 24.49
C LEU A 537 -3.48 20.75 25.84
N PRO A 538 -4.07 19.54 25.92
CA PRO A 538 -4.52 18.99 27.19
C PRO A 538 -3.37 18.87 28.20
N ASN A 539 -3.64 19.27 29.43
CA ASN A 539 -2.68 19.19 30.55
C ASN A 539 -3.25 18.41 31.75
N VAL A 540 -4.26 17.57 31.50
CA VAL A 540 -4.88 16.69 32.49
C VAL A 540 -4.36 15.27 32.35
N LYS A 541 -4.22 14.57 33.48
CA LYS A 541 -3.91 13.14 33.48
C LYS A 541 -5.14 12.34 33.02
N PRO A 542 -4.96 11.25 32.28
CA PRO A 542 -6.05 10.34 31.95
C PRO A 542 -6.59 9.64 33.20
N GLU A 543 -7.90 9.46 33.27
CA GLU A 543 -8.57 8.69 34.32
C GLU A 543 -8.62 7.23 33.87
N VAL A 544 -7.96 6.33 34.61
CA VAL A 544 -7.81 4.92 34.25
C VAL A 544 -8.50 4.03 35.30
N THR A 545 -9.42 3.18 34.86
CA THR A 545 -10.04 2.15 35.71
C THR A 545 -9.86 0.79 35.07
N VAL A 546 -9.38 -0.18 35.84
CA VAL A 546 -9.23 -1.59 35.41
C VAL A 546 -10.17 -2.48 36.21
N LYS A 547 -11.06 -3.19 35.52
CA LYS A 547 -11.97 -4.20 36.10
C LYS A 547 -12.01 -5.42 35.18
N GLU A 548 -11.87 -6.63 35.74
CA GLU A 548 -12.08 -7.90 35.02
C GLU A 548 -11.33 -7.99 33.67
N ASN A 549 -10.05 -7.58 33.65
CA ASN A 549 -9.19 -7.53 32.46
C ASN A 549 -9.55 -6.46 31.40
N LEU A 550 -10.50 -5.59 31.70
CA LEU A 550 -10.90 -4.48 30.85
C LEU A 550 -10.40 -3.16 31.45
N MET A 551 -9.64 -2.41 30.65
CA MET A 551 -9.19 -1.07 30.98
C MET A 551 -10.12 -0.06 30.31
N ASN A 552 -10.72 0.81 31.12
CA ASN A 552 -11.50 1.96 30.68
C ASN A 552 -10.69 3.22 30.97
N VAL A 553 -10.55 4.08 29.97
CA VAL A 553 -9.75 5.29 30.06
C VAL A 553 -10.55 6.46 29.53
N ASN A 554 -10.69 7.52 30.33
CA ASN A 554 -11.22 8.80 29.90
C ASN A 554 -10.10 9.84 29.87
N TRP A 555 -10.03 10.62 28.81
CA TRP A 555 -9.09 11.73 28.72
C TRP A 555 -9.63 12.80 27.78
N ASN A 556 -9.73 14.05 28.23
CA ASN A 556 -10.12 15.18 27.38
C ASN A 556 -11.45 14.97 26.59
N GLY A 557 -12.41 14.27 27.20
CA GLY A 557 -13.71 13.98 26.58
C GLY A 557 -13.67 12.93 25.46
N ILE A 558 -12.63 12.10 25.41
CA ILE A 558 -12.58 10.86 24.61
C ILE A 558 -12.35 9.66 25.53
N ASP A 559 -12.97 8.54 25.16
CA ASP A 559 -13.03 7.31 25.97
C ASP A 559 -12.50 6.11 25.20
N LEU A 560 -11.59 5.34 25.80
CA LEU A 560 -11.07 4.11 25.21
C LEU A 560 -11.30 2.92 26.15
N MET A 561 -11.80 1.84 25.56
CA MET A 561 -11.95 0.55 26.22
C MET A 561 -11.00 -0.45 25.57
N LEU A 562 -10.16 -1.11 26.36
CA LEU A 562 -9.12 -2.04 25.89
C LEU A 562 -9.01 -3.26 26.80
N SER A 563 -8.93 -4.46 26.23
CA SER A 563 -8.52 -5.66 26.99
C SER A 563 -7.04 -5.55 27.34
N ILE A 564 -6.70 -5.74 28.62
CA ILE A 564 -5.30 -5.81 29.08
C ILE A 564 -4.69 -7.20 28.86
N LYS A 565 -5.54 -8.21 28.60
CA LYS A 565 -5.10 -9.58 28.34
C LYS A 565 -5.02 -9.84 26.84
N PRO A 566 -3.98 -10.53 26.35
CA PRO A 566 -3.96 -11.03 24.98
C PRO A 566 -5.19 -11.88 24.66
N SER A 567 -5.72 -11.74 23.46
CA SER A 567 -6.95 -12.44 23.07
C SER A 567 -6.90 -12.96 21.64
N PHE A 568 -7.80 -13.90 21.33
CA PHE A 568 -8.04 -14.27 19.95
C PHE A 568 -8.73 -13.13 19.23
N LEU A 569 -8.25 -12.81 18.05
CA LEU A 569 -8.94 -11.86 17.22
C LEU A 569 -10.11 -12.53 16.49
N SER A 570 -11.31 -11.95 16.62
CA SER A 570 -12.36 -12.14 15.62
C SER A 570 -11.88 -11.55 14.28
N LYS A 571 -12.24 -12.19 13.15
CA LYS A 571 -11.73 -11.81 11.80
C LYS A 571 -11.74 -10.28 11.59
N ASN A 572 -10.69 -9.76 10.92
CA ASN A 572 -10.47 -8.36 10.50
C ASN A 572 -9.77 -7.46 11.53
N LEU A 573 -8.44 -7.55 11.63
CA LEU A 573 -7.59 -6.42 12.07
C LEU A 573 -6.77 -5.90 10.93
#